data_AF-A0A1H7NE17-F1
#
_entry.id   AF-A0A1H7NE17-F1
#
_cell.length_a   1.000
_cell.length_b   1.000
_cell.length_c   1.000
_cell.angle_alpha   90.00
_cell.angle_beta   90.00
_cell.angle_gamma   90.00
#
_symmetry.space_group_name_H-M   'P 1'
#
loop_
_entity.id
_entity.type
_entity.pdbx_description
1 polymer ?
#
loop_
_entity_poly.entity_id
_entity_poly.type
_entity_poly.pdbx_seq_one_letter_code
_entity_poly.pdbx_strand_id
1 'polypeptide(L)'
;MQVLGVVGSGATTLCERLASRLDGRVATIESLPSGEADENPPDAVDGAYGLTPGENWVGTGSNRPLDELLDEMASEYDYALVSGFPETTLPTVALGGADADNIVAEAETFGDLDLDELAHEIDGFEPHVTLGSLVEQVKRDPRADYAGAIATFTGRVRAKDGEDDPRTTSLEFEKYDGVAESKMATISEELEDRDGVERVLMHHRVGVIEDGEDIVFVVVLAGHREEAFRTVEDGINRLKDEVPIFKKETTVEDQFWRHER
;
A
#
# COMPACT_ATOMS: atom_id res chain seq x y z
N MET A 1 -2.27 2.21 4.87
CA MET A 1 -3.34 3.14 4.47
C MET A 1 -4.35 2.39 3.64
N GLN A 2 -5.63 2.41 3.96
CA GLN A 2 -6.66 1.80 3.12
C GLN A 2 -6.97 2.71 1.93
N VAL A 3 -7.19 2.13 0.75
CA VAL A 3 -7.42 2.90 -0.49
C VAL A 3 -8.68 2.42 -1.18
N LEU A 4 -9.56 3.36 -1.54
CA LEU A 4 -10.76 3.08 -2.32
C LEU A 4 -10.81 4.00 -3.54
N GLY A 5 -10.95 3.41 -4.72
CA GLY A 5 -11.28 4.09 -5.96
C GLY A 5 -12.79 4.37 -6.08
N VAL A 6 -13.15 5.47 -6.73
CA VAL A 6 -14.54 5.76 -7.10
C VAL A 6 -14.60 6.34 -8.51
N VAL A 7 -15.46 5.77 -9.35
CA VAL A 7 -15.65 6.24 -10.74
C VAL A 7 -17.11 6.48 -11.06
N GLY A 8 -17.36 7.32 -12.07
CA GLY A 8 -18.71 7.67 -12.53
C GLY A 8 -19.24 8.99 -11.99
N SER A 9 -20.46 9.32 -12.41
CA SER A 9 -21.12 10.57 -12.03
C SER A 9 -21.43 10.59 -10.54
N GLY A 10 -20.76 11.47 -9.78
CA GLY A 10 -20.93 11.58 -8.33
C GLY A 10 -19.77 11.00 -7.51
N ALA A 11 -18.69 10.58 -8.15
CA ALA A 11 -17.52 10.00 -7.47
C ALA A 11 -16.96 10.92 -6.36
N THR A 12 -16.71 12.19 -6.68
CA THR A 12 -16.19 13.19 -5.72
C THR A 12 -17.14 13.36 -4.53
N THR A 13 -18.45 13.47 -4.78
CA THR A 13 -19.44 13.58 -3.70
C THR A 13 -19.50 12.32 -2.84
N LEU A 14 -19.33 11.13 -3.41
CA LEU A 14 -19.26 9.89 -2.64
C LEU A 14 -18.01 9.88 -1.74
N CYS A 15 -16.83 10.28 -2.26
CA CYS A 15 -15.61 10.40 -1.48
C CYS A 15 -15.78 11.34 -0.28
N GLU A 16 -16.36 12.54 -0.48
CA GLU A 16 -16.63 13.49 0.61
C GLU A 16 -17.55 12.91 1.70
N ARG A 17 -18.58 12.16 1.29
CA ARG A 17 -19.54 11.55 2.22
C ARG A 17 -18.95 10.37 2.97
N LEU A 18 -18.09 9.58 2.33
CA LEU A 18 -17.37 8.48 2.96
C LEU A 18 -16.29 8.99 3.92
N ALA A 19 -15.55 10.04 3.56
CA ALA A 19 -14.52 10.61 4.42
C ALA A 19 -15.05 10.95 5.82
N SER A 20 -16.28 11.47 5.91
CA SER A 20 -16.93 11.78 7.20
C SER A 20 -17.31 10.57 8.08
N ARG A 21 -17.16 9.35 7.55
CA ARG A 21 -17.52 8.08 8.22
C ARG A 21 -16.32 7.20 8.56
N LEU A 22 -15.14 7.55 8.08
CA LEU A 22 -13.92 6.78 8.30
C LEU A 22 -13.23 7.24 9.58
N ASP A 23 -12.79 6.30 10.40
CA ASP A 23 -12.13 6.56 11.67
C ASP A 23 -10.62 6.75 11.48
N GLY A 24 -10.19 7.93 11.01
CA GLY A 24 -8.77 8.25 10.85
C GLY A 24 -8.51 9.50 10.02
N ARG A 25 -7.24 9.71 9.66
CA ARG A 25 -6.84 10.76 8.72
C ARG A 25 -7.16 10.30 7.31
N VAL A 26 -7.98 11.06 6.60
CA VAL A 26 -8.45 10.72 5.24
C VAL A 26 -7.88 11.71 4.23
N ALA A 27 -7.19 11.20 3.21
CA ALA A 27 -6.82 11.96 2.02
C ALA A 27 -7.86 11.75 0.91
N THR A 28 -8.17 12.80 0.17
CA THR A 28 -8.96 12.68 -1.08
C THR A 28 -8.11 13.09 -2.27
N ILE A 29 -8.04 12.20 -3.27
CA ILE A 29 -7.35 12.43 -4.54
C ILE A 29 -8.40 12.43 -5.63
N GLU A 30 -8.44 13.49 -6.43
CA GLU A 30 -9.41 13.62 -7.53
C GLU A 30 -8.67 13.78 -8.86
N SER A 31 -9.13 13.09 -9.89
CA SER A 31 -8.70 13.42 -11.25
C SER A 31 -9.45 14.65 -11.74
N LEU A 32 -8.71 15.73 -12.01
CA LEU A 32 -9.27 16.97 -12.51
C LEU A 32 -9.20 17.02 -14.05
N PRO A 33 -10.17 17.66 -14.72
CA PRO A 33 -9.98 18.05 -16.11
C PRO A 33 -8.76 18.96 -16.25
N SER A 34 -8.03 18.86 -17.36
CA SER A 34 -6.87 19.70 -17.64
C SER A 34 -7.22 21.19 -17.49
N GLY A 35 -6.81 21.83 -16.38
CA GLY A 35 -6.93 23.27 -16.14
C GLY A 35 -7.85 23.78 -15.03
N GLU A 36 -8.48 22.92 -14.21
CA GLU A 36 -9.45 23.33 -13.18
C GLU A 36 -9.14 22.74 -11.78
N ALA A 37 -8.05 23.17 -11.13
CA ALA A 37 -7.88 22.87 -9.72
C ALA A 37 -8.51 23.97 -8.85
N ASP A 38 -9.41 23.55 -7.95
CA ASP A 38 -9.99 24.42 -6.93
C ASP A 38 -8.95 24.68 -5.83
N GLU A 39 -8.80 25.95 -5.43
CA GLU A 39 -7.80 26.40 -4.45
C GLU A 39 -8.28 26.20 -2.99
N ASN A 40 -9.53 25.80 -2.76
CA ASN A 40 -10.07 25.56 -1.41
C ASN A 40 -10.68 24.14 -1.26
N PRO A 41 -10.01 23.22 -0.53
CA PRO A 41 -10.60 21.92 -0.20
C PRO A 41 -11.87 22.07 0.68
N PRO A 42 -12.82 21.11 0.63
CA PRO A 42 -13.98 21.12 1.54
C PRO A 42 -13.56 21.01 3.02
N ASP A 43 -14.34 21.64 3.92
CA ASP A 43 -14.06 21.79 5.36
C ASP A 43 -13.86 20.47 6.16
N ALA A 44 -14.07 19.29 5.55
CA ALA A 44 -13.97 17.98 6.19
C ALA A 44 -12.73 17.16 5.77
N VAL A 45 -11.81 17.74 4.98
CA VAL A 45 -10.67 17.03 4.41
C VAL A 45 -9.36 17.70 4.86
N ASP A 46 -8.45 16.92 5.45
CA ASP A 46 -7.13 17.41 5.94
C ASP A 46 -6.16 17.79 4.80
N GLY A 47 -6.46 17.39 3.55
CA GLY A 47 -5.79 17.80 2.31
C GLY A 47 -6.46 17.23 1.05
N ALA A 48 -6.63 18.05 0.00
CA ALA A 48 -7.18 17.62 -1.30
C ALA A 48 -6.14 17.76 -2.41
N TYR A 49 -6.06 16.76 -3.29
CA TYR A 49 -5.04 16.67 -4.34
C TYR A 49 -5.70 16.37 -5.68
N GLY A 50 -5.48 17.25 -6.67
CA GLY A 50 -6.04 17.13 -8.01
C GLY A 50 -4.99 16.67 -9.05
N LEU A 51 -5.29 15.63 -9.82
CA LEU A 51 -4.43 15.11 -10.89
C LEU A 51 -5.09 15.26 -12.25
N THR A 52 -4.51 16.05 -13.15
CA THR A 52 -5.03 16.16 -14.51
C THR A 52 -4.47 15.05 -15.41
N PRO A 53 -5.28 14.45 -16.31
CA PRO A 53 -4.73 13.61 -17.37
C PRO A 53 -3.86 14.48 -18.28
N GLY A 54 -2.53 14.25 -18.24
CA GLY A 54 -1.58 14.89 -19.15
C GLY A 54 -0.81 16.12 -18.61
N GLU A 55 -0.15 15.97 -17.47
CA GLU A 55 0.98 16.81 -17.06
C GLU A 55 0.68 18.26 -16.63
N ASN A 56 -0.26 18.49 -15.70
CA ASN A 56 -0.09 19.63 -14.78
C ASN A 56 -0.83 19.43 -13.46
N TRP A 57 -0.14 19.84 -12.42
CA TRP A 57 -0.51 19.73 -11.03
C TRP A 57 -0.80 21.14 -10.46
N VAL A 58 -1.57 21.25 -9.38
CA VAL A 58 -1.77 22.53 -8.68
C VAL A 58 -1.59 22.36 -7.16
N GLY A 59 -0.43 22.87 -6.69
CA GLY A 59 0.02 23.01 -5.30
C GLY A 59 1.53 23.34 -5.01
N THR A 60 2.36 24.01 -5.86
CA THR A 60 3.91 24.00 -5.99
C THR A 60 4.87 22.71 -6.22
N GLY A 61 5.07 22.11 -7.43
CA GLY A 61 5.68 20.76 -7.60
C GLY A 61 5.23 19.90 -8.82
N SER A 62 6.11 19.04 -9.33
CA SER A 62 6.09 18.32 -10.63
C SER A 62 4.99 17.25 -10.86
N ASN A 63 4.82 16.86 -12.14
CA ASN A 63 4.04 15.73 -12.66
C ASN A 63 4.41 14.41 -11.96
N ARG A 64 3.45 13.73 -11.30
CA ARG A 64 3.69 12.48 -10.56
C ARG A 64 2.58 11.45 -10.81
N PRO A 65 2.93 10.17 -10.94
CA PRO A 65 1.94 9.10 -11.07
C PRO A 65 1.22 8.84 -9.72
N LEU A 66 0.03 8.24 -9.78
CA LEU A 66 -0.87 8.07 -8.63
C LEU A 66 -0.24 7.19 -7.52
N ASP A 67 0.47 6.16 -7.91
CA ASP A 67 1.23 5.26 -7.04
C ASP A 67 2.26 6.01 -6.17
N GLU A 68 3.03 6.93 -6.77
CA GLU A 68 3.99 7.76 -6.03
C GLU A 68 3.30 8.67 -5.00
N LEU A 69 2.10 9.18 -5.33
CA LEU A 69 1.32 10.01 -4.42
C LEU A 69 0.77 9.18 -3.25
N LEU A 70 0.23 8.01 -3.53
CA LEU A 70 -0.24 7.07 -2.51
C LEU A 70 0.92 6.64 -1.60
N ASP A 71 2.11 6.44 -2.15
CA ASP A 71 3.31 6.06 -1.39
C ASP A 71 3.73 7.11 -0.35
N GLU A 72 3.66 8.39 -0.73
CA GLU A 72 3.93 9.52 0.17
C GLU A 72 2.87 9.62 1.27
N MET A 73 1.60 9.54 0.88
CA MET A 73 0.47 9.65 1.79
C MET A 73 0.37 8.50 2.78
N ALA A 74 0.85 7.30 2.43
CA ALA A 74 0.72 6.09 3.24
C ALA A 74 1.27 6.24 4.66
N SER A 75 2.20 7.16 4.89
CA SER A 75 2.82 7.42 6.19
C SER A 75 2.04 8.40 7.08
N GLU A 76 1.21 9.23 6.46
CA GLU A 76 0.48 10.34 7.08
C GLU A 76 -1.03 10.13 7.12
N TYR A 77 -1.59 9.27 6.28
CA TYR A 77 -3.02 9.05 6.20
C TYR A 77 -3.37 7.59 6.47
N ASP A 78 -4.52 7.40 7.11
CA ASP A 78 -5.07 6.08 7.39
C ASP A 78 -5.90 5.59 6.21
N TYR A 79 -6.54 6.53 5.47
CA TYR A 79 -7.35 6.27 4.28
C TYR A 79 -7.01 7.20 3.13
N ALA A 80 -7.11 6.71 1.90
CA ALA A 80 -7.11 7.52 0.67
C ALA A 80 -8.32 7.17 -0.21
N LEU A 81 -9.14 8.18 -0.52
CA LEU A 81 -10.27 8.05 -1.42
C LEU A 81 -9.92 8.68 -2.77
N VAL A 82 -9.96 7.89 -3.83
CA VAL A 82 -9.41 8.23 -5.14
C VAL A 82 -10.52 8.30 -6.18
N SER A 83 -10.90 9.50 -6.66
CA SER A 83 -11.94 9.67 -7.66
C SER A 83 -11.39 9.88 -9.07
N GLY A 84 -11.99 9.20 -10.07
CA GLY A 84 -11.70 9.46 -11.49
C GLY A 84 -10.52 8.69 -12.09
N PHE A 85 -10.15 7.54 -11.52
CA PHE A 85 -9.07 6.69 -12.02
C PHE A 85 -9.57 5.27 -12.36
N PRO A 86 -10.23 5.07 -13.52
CA PRO A 86 -10.84 3.80 -13.89
C PRO A 86 -9.81 2.69 -14.23
N GLU A 87 -8.63 3.09 -14.71
CA GLU A 87 -7.54 2.18 -15.15
C GLU A 87 -6.58 1.86 -13.98
N THR A 88 -7.14 1.52 -12.80
CA THR A 88 -6.34 1.17 -11.62
C THR A 88 -6.79 -0.16 -11.05
N THR A 89 -5.85 -0.86 -10.42
CA THR A 89 -6.12 -2.12 -9.71
C THR A 89 -6.73 -1.90 -8.33
N LEU A 90 -6.99 -0.65 -7.95
CA LEU A 90 -7.55 -0.28 -6.65
C LEU A 90 -8.98 -0.83 -6.50
N PRO A 91 -9.38 -1.27 -5.29
CA PRO A 91 -10.77 -1.60 -5.00
C PRO A 91 -11.64 -0.39 -5.35
N THR A 92 -12.58 -0.54 -6.29
CA THR A 92 -13.27 0.60 -6.90
C THR A 92 -14.79 0.48 -6.81
N VAL A 93 -15.46 1.56 -6.41
CA VAL A 93 -16.91 1.70 -6.52
C VAL A 93 -17.27 2.35 -7.85
N ALA A 94 -18.12 1.69 -8.63
CA ALA A 94 -18.58 2.19 -9.92
C ALA A 94 -20.00 2.77 -9.83
N LEU A 95 -20.16 4.04 -10.20
CA LEU A 95 -21.43 4.75 -10.21
C LEU A 95 -21.96 4.95 -11.64
N GLY A 96 -23.27 4.80 -11.83
CA GLY A 96 -23.95 5.12 -13.09
C GLY A 96 -23.50 4.27 -14.28
N GLY A 97 -23.08 3.01 -14.02
CA GLY A 97 -22.59 2.09 -15.04
C GLY A 97 -21.21 2.44 -15.61
N ALA A 98 -20.40 3.18 -14.85
CA ALA A 98 -18.99 3.38 -15.18
C ALA A 98 -18.21 2.07 -15.14
N ASP A 99 -17.16 1.98 -15.96
CA ASP A 99 -16.28 0.81 -16.03
C ASP A 99 -14.99 1.05 -15.22
N ALA A 100 -14.46 0.00 -14.61
CA ALA A 100 -13.20 0.02 -13.86
C ALA A 100 -12.60 -1.39 -13.78
N ASP A 101 -11.28 -1.49 -13.60
CA ASP A 101 -10.58 -2.78 -13.63
C ASP A 101 -10.89 -3.68 -12.40
N ASN A 102 -11.17 -3.09 -11.23
CA ASN A 102 -11.43 -3.82 -9.98
C ASN A 102 -12.66 -3.29 -9.22
N ILE A 103 -13.85 -3.65 -9.70
CA ILE A 103 -15.11 -3.21 -9.09
C ILE A 103 -15.45 -4.05 -7.85
N VAL A 104 -15.58 -3.38 -6.70
CA VAL A 104 -16.02 -4.00 -5.43
C VAL A 104 -17.48 -3.70 -5.09
N ALA A 105 -18.03 -2.60 -5.61
CA ALA A 105 -19.44 -2.27 -5.48
C ALA A 105 -19.94 -1.44 -6.68
N GLU A 106 -21.21 -1.63 -7.05
CA GLU A 106 -21.87 -0.91 -8.14
C GLU A 106 -23.18 -0.28 -7.67
N ALA A 107 -23.45 0.95 -8.13
CA ALA A 107 -24.73 1.61 -7.90
C ALA A 107 -25.07 2.57 -9.04
N GLU A 108 -26.36 2.83 -9.27
CA GLU A 108 -26.79 3.88 -10.20
C GLU A 108 -26.43 5.27 -9.67
N THR A 109 -26.65 5.49 -8.36
CA THR A 109 -26.27 6.72 -7.67
C THR A 109 -25.66 6.41 -6.31
N PHE A 110 -24.88 7.34 -5.76
CA PHE A 110 -24.33 7.19 -4.41
C PHE A 110 -25.42 7.05 -3.32
N GLY A 111 -26.66 7.48 -3.59
CA GLY A 111 -27.77 7.36 -2.66
C GLY A 111 -28.32 5.94 -2.52
N ASP A 112 -27.94 5.04 -3.42
CA ASP A 112 -28.33 3.63 -3.42
C ASP A 112 -27.34 2.75 -2.61
N LEU A 113 -26.25 3.34 -2.11
CA LEU A 113 -25.23 2.66 -1.31
C LEU A 113 -25.52 2.82 0.20
N ASP A 114 -25.26 1.76 0.96
CA ASP A 114 -25.10 1.86 2.41
C ASP A 114 -23.67 2.33 2.71
N LEU A 115 -23.53 3.60 3.07
CA LEU A 115 -22.23 4.22 3.29
C LEU A 115 -21.55 3.76 4.59
N ASP A 116 -22.33 3.28 5.55
CA ASP A 116 -21.77 2.78 6.81
C ASP A 116 -21.26 1.34 6.61
N GLU A 117 -21.96 0.53 5.81
CA GLU A 117 -21.48 -0.78 5.34
C GLU A 117 -20.22 -0.63 4.47
N LEU A 118 -20.24 0.27 3.49
CA LEU A 118 -19.07 0.51 2.62
C LEU A 118 -17.86 1.02 3.41
N ALA A 119 -18.05 1.90 4.40
CA ALA A 119 -16.96 2.34 5.28
C ALA A 119 -16.34 1.16 6.04
N HIS A 120 -17.15 0.20 6.50
CA HIS A 120 -16.67 -1.01 7.16
C HIS A 120 -15.95 -1.96 6.20
N GLU A 121 -16.41 -2.08 4.95
CA GLU A 121 -15.75 -2.91 3.94
C GLU A 121 -14.35 -2.39 3.58
N ILE A 122 -14.15 -1.07 3.55
CA ILE A 122 -12.84 -0.44 3.27
C ILE A 122 -11.76 -0.93 4.24
N ASP A 123 -12.10 -1.14 5.52
CA ASP A 123 -11.15 -1.64 6.53
C ASP A 123 -10.65 -3.06 6.22
N GLY A 124 -11.42 -3.84 5.45
CA GLY A 124 -11.10 -5.22 5.07
C GLY A 124 -10.26 -5.34 3.80
N PHE A 125 -10.00 -4.25 3.07
CA PHE A 125 -9.16 -4.29 1.88
C PHE A 125 -7.68 -4.44 2.23
N GLU A 126 -6.90 -4.91 1.25
CA GLU A 126 -5.45 -4.99 1.39
C GLU A 126 -4.90 -3.56 1.50
N PRO A 127 -4.21 -3.21 2.60
CA PRO A 127 -3.73 -1.86 2.79
C PRO A 127 -2.61 -1.54 1.81
N HIS A 128 -2.57 -0.29 1.36
CA HIS A 128 -1.39 0.28 0.71
C HIS A 128 -0.29 0.48 1.75
N VAL A 129 0.81 -0.26 1.60
CA VAL A 129 1.93 -0.30 2.54
C VAL A 129 3.23 0.07 1.82
N THR A 130 3.95 1.00 2.43
CA THR A 130 5.31 1.40 2.06
C THR A 130 6.27 1.24 3.23
N LEU A 131 7.58 1.20 2.95
CA LEU A 131 8.60 1.26 4.00
C LEU A 131 8.38 2.48 4.91
N GLY A 132 8.09 3.65 4.35
CA GLY A 132 7.83 4.88 5.09
C GLY A 132 6.64 4.73 6.05
N SER A 133 5.54 4.13 5.59
CA SER A 133 4.36 3.88 6.43
C SER A 133 4.67 2.98 7.63
N LEU A 134 5.45 1.92 7.43
CA LEU A 134 5.84 1.00 8.52
C LEU A 134 6.81 1.66 9.49
N VAL A 135 7.74 2.48 9.00
CA VAL A 135 8.67 3.25 9.84
C VAL A 135 7.90 4.24 10.72
N GLU A 136 6.92 4.95 10.17
CA GLU A 136 6.07 5.84 10.98
C GLU A 136 5.19 5.06 11.95
N GLN A 137 4.71 3.87 11.56
CA GLN A 137 3.95 3.00 12.46
C GLN A 137 4.77 2.58 13.69
N VAL A 138 6.02 2.13 13.51
CA VAL A 138 6.85 1.77 14.68
C VAL A 138 7.21 2.99 15.53
N LYS A 139 7.39 4.18 14.95
CA LYS A 139 7.65 5.41 15.73
C LYS A 139 6.47 5.83 16.59
N ARG A 140 5.25 5.47 16.21
CA ARG A 140 4.01 5.72 16.97
C ARG A 140 3.73 4.63 17.99
N ASP A 141 4.54 3.58 18.05
CA ASP A 141 4.37 2.49 19.00
C ASP A 141 4.49 3.01 20.45
N PRO A 142 3.61 2.57 21.39
CA PRO A 142 3.69 2.99 22.79
C PRO A 142 5.03 2.69 23.47
N ARG A 143 5.83 1.77 22.93
CA ARG A 143 7.15 1.40 23.45
C ARG A 143 8.30 2.15 22.78
N ALA A 144 8.03 3.08 21.87
CA ALA A 144 9.05 3.88 21.17
C ALA A 144 9.95 4.68 22.13
N ASP A 145 9.47 5.04 23.31
CA ASP A 145 10.27 5.72 24.35
C ASP A 145 11.47 4.88 24.86
N TYR A 146 11.43 3.56 24.66
CA TYR A 146 12.51 2.63 25.06
C TYR A 146 13.47 2.30 23.91
N ALA A 147 13.20 2.79 22.70
CA ALA A 147 13.93 2.44 21.51
C ALA A 147 14.90 3.55 21.05
N GLY A 148 16.10 3.14 20.65
CA GLY A 148 17.13 4.02 20.09
C GLY A 148 17.54 3.67 18.66
N ALA A 149 16.98 2.61 18.09
CA ALA A 149 17.34 2.12 16.77
C ALA A 149 16.12 1.63 15.98
N ILE A 150 16.07 2.00 14.70
CA ILE A 150 15.21 1.38 13.70
C ILE A 150 16.12 0.74 12.66
N ALA A 151 15.93 -0.56 12.40
CA ALA A 151 16.61 -1.27 11.33
C ALA A 151 15.57 -1.79 10.34
N THR A 152 15.88 -1.68 9.04
CA THR A 152 14.95 -2.05 7.98
C THR A 152 15.63 -2.94 6.96
N PHE A 153 14.87 -3.89 6.41
CA PHE A 153 15.22 -4.64 5.21
C PHE A 153 14.18 -4.36 4.14
N THR A 154 14.64 -4.10 2.91
CA THR A 154 13.81 -3.96 1.73
C THR A 154 14.30 -4.93 0.65
N GLY A 155 13.45 -5.87 0.26
CA GLY A 155 13.68 -6.71 -0.92
C GLY A 155 13.12 -6.01 -2.16
N ARG A 156 13.86 -6.03 -3.26
CA ARG A 156 13.51 -5.36 -4.52
C ARG A 156 13.59 -6.33 -5.70
N VAL A 157 12.73 -6.16 -6.71
CA VAL A 157 12.85 -6.91 -7.97
C VAL A 157 14.14 -6.47 -8.66
N ARG A 158 15.07 -7.40 -8.86
CA ARG A 158 16.29 -7.16 -9.64
C ARG A 158 16.00 -7.41 -11.12
N ALA A 159 16.52 -6.54 -11.98
CA ALA A 159 16.38 -6.72 -13.43
C ALA A 159 17.17 -7.94 -13.95
N LYS A 160 18.22 -8.37 -13.23
CA LYS A 160 19.04 -9.53 -13.56
C LYS A 160 19.58 -10.21 -12.30
N ASP A 161 19.67 -11.53 -12.36
CA ASP A 161 20.28 -12.38 -11.32
C ASP A 161 21.82 -12.44 -11.45
N GLY A 162 22.32 -12.40 -12.69
CA GLY A 162 23.74 -12.39 -13.05
C GLY A 162 23.95 -11.72 -14.41
N GLU A 163 25.21 -11.50 -14.81
CA GLU A 163 25.53 -10.76 -16.06
C GLU A 163 24.91 -11.43 -17.31
N ASP A 164 24.91 -12.76 -17.33
CA ASP A 164 24.45 -13.60 -18.44
C ASP A 164 22.97 -14.00 -18.36
N ASP A 165 22.28 -13.66 -17.27
CA ASP A 165 20.87 -14.03 -17.10
C ASP A 165 19.94 -13.13 -17.94
N PRO A 166 18.83 -13.67 -18.45
CA PRO A 166 17.82 -12.88 -19.17
C PRO A 166 17.24 -11.82 -18.25
N ARG A 167 16.82 -10.68 -18.84
CA ARG A 167 16.22 -9.61 -18.06
C ARG A 167 14.85 -10.04 -17.52
N THR A 168 14.70 -9.99 -16.19
CA THR A 168 13.42 -10.09 -15.51
C THR A 168 12.65 -8.78 -15.72
N THR A 169 11.41 -8.87 -16.22
CA THR A 169 10.55 -7.69 -16.41
C THR A 169 9.59 -7.50 -15.24
N SER A 170 9.14 -8.61 -14.66
CA SER A 170 8.27 -8.60 -13.48
C SER A 170 8.32 -9.94 -12.75
N LEU A 171 7.97 -9.88 -11.48
CA LEU A 171 7.71 -11.05 -10.64
C LEU A 171 6.25 -11.02 -10.20
N GLU A 172 5.55 -12.14 -10.34
CA GLU A 172 4.19 -12.32 -9.87
C GLU A 172 4.25 -13.13 -8.57
N PHE A 173 3.69 -12.56 -7.50
CA PHE A 173 3.66 -13.18 -6.17
C PHE A 173 2.25 -13.52 -5.74
N GLU A 174 2.04 -14.75 -5.28
CA GLU A 174 0.78 -15.21 -4.70
C GLU A 174 1.00 -15.69 -3.27
N LYS A 175 0.06 -15.38 -2.38
CA LYS A 175 0.03 -15.88 -1.00
C LYS A 175 -1.26 -16.67 -0.77
N TYR A 176 -1.24 -17.60 0.17
CA TYR A 176 -2.47 -18.18 0.67
C TYR A 176 -3.04 -17.27 1.76
N ASP A 177 -4.13 -16.58 1.45
CA ASP A 177 -4.74 -15.59 2.32
C ASP A 177 -5.03 -16.16 3.72
N GLY A 178 -4.68 -15.39 4.75
CA GLY A 178 -4.78 -15.74 6.16
C GLY A 178 -3.59 -16.53 6.70
N VAL A 179 -2.95 -17.42 5.90
CA VAL A 179 -1.81 -18.22 6.38
C VAL A 179 -0.52 -17.42 6.35
N ALA A 180 -0.30 -16.63 5.29
CA ALA A 180 0.89 -15.80 5.20
C ALA A 180 0.89 -14.70 6.27
N GLU A 181 -0.23 -13.99 6.48
CA GLU A 181 -0.32 -12.98 7.55
C GLU A 181 -0.15 -13.61 8.93
N SER A 182 -0.81 -14.74 9.20
CA SER A 182 -0.72 -15.42 10.49
C SER A 182 0.71 -15.86 10.81
N LYS A 183 1.46 -16.35 9.83
CA LYS A 183 2.86 -16.74 10.02
C LYS A 183 3.78 -15.53 10.22
N MET A 184 3.62 -14.48 9.42
CA MET A 184 4.39 -13.24 9.63
C MET A 184 4.12 -12.61 11.00
N ALA A 185 2.87 -12.65 11.47
CA ALA A 185 2.50 -12.23 12.82
C ALA A 185 3.18 -13.09 13.89
N THR A 186 3.14 -14.42 13.76
CA THR A 186 3.81 -15.35 14.68
C THR A 186 5.32 -15.09 14.75
N ILE A 187 5.98 -14.92 13.59
CA ILE A 187 7.41 -14.60 13.53
C ILE A 187 7.68 -13.27 14.24
N SER A 188 6.86 -12.25 13.99
CA SER A 188 7.02 -10.92 14.60
C SER A 188 6.90 -10.99 16.13
N GLU A 189 5.87 -11.67 16.64
CA GLU A 189 5.67 -11.90 18.09
C GLU A 189 6.88 -12.60 18.73
N GLU A 190 7.37 -13.69 18.12
CA GLU A 190 8.53 -14.42 18.63
C GLU A 190 9.85 -13.62 18.58
N LEU A 191 9.95 -12.66 17.67
CA LEU A 191 11.09 -11.73 17.60
C LEU A 191 10.97 -10.61 18.64
N GLU A 192 9.74 -10.13 18.90
CA GLU A 192 9.42 -9.15 19.93
C GLU A 192 9.62 -9.68 21.36
N ASP A 193 9.58 -11.01 21.56
CA ASP A 193 9.91 -11.65 22.84
C ASP A 193 11.41 -11.51 23.26
N ARG A 194 12.26 -10.95 22.40
CA ARG A 194 13.68 -10.74 22.67
C ARG A 194 13.91 -9.49 23.51
N ASP A 195 14.82 -9.60 24.48
CA ASP A 195 15.28 -8.44 25.24
C ASP A 195 15.80 -7.33 24.30
N GLY A 196 15.20 -6.15 24.41
CA GLY A 196 15.58 -4.96 23.65
C GLY A 196 14.95 -4.84 22.26
N VAL A 197 14.01 -5.71 21.88
CA VAL A 197 13.17 -5.56 20.69
C VAL A 197 11.80 -5.05 21.12
N GLU A 198 11.38 -3.90 20.60
CA GLU A 198 10.13 -3.26 21.03
C GLU A 198 8.99 -3.50 20.03
N ARG A 199 9.30 -3.57 18.73
CA ARG A 199 8.31 -3.79 17.67
C ARG A 199 8.94 -4.40 16.43
N VAL A 200 8.25 -5.34 15.80
CA VAL A 200 8.61 -5.93 14.50
C VAL A 200 7.40 -5.88 13.56
N LEU A 201 7.58 -5.29 12.39
CA LEU A 201 6.57 -5.27 11.33
C LEU A 201 7.14 -5.92 10.08
N MET A 202 6.32 -6.76 9.44
CA MET A 202 6.65 -7.42 8.19
C MET A 202 5.52 -7.21 7.18
N HIS A 203 5.88 -6.95 5.94
CA HIS A 203 4.92 -6.86 4.85
C HIS A 203 5.55 -7.43 3.58
N HIS A 204 4.78 -8.19 2.81
CA HIS A 204 5.17 -8.71 1.51
C HIS A 204 4.07 -8.42 0.51
N ARG A 205 4.40 -7.67 -0.54
CA ARG A 205 3.49 -7.34 -1.63
C ARG A 205 3.12 -8.59 -2.43
N VAL A 206 1.93 -8.61 -2.97
CA VAL A 206 1.41 -9.67 -3.84
C VAL A 206 0.93 -9.10 -5.16
N GLY A 207 0.69 -9.95 -6.14
CA GLY A 207 0.39 -9.55 -7.51
C GLY A 207 1.64 -9.38 -8.35
N VAL A 208 1.50 -8.69 -9.48
CA VAL A 208 2.58 -8.42 -10.43
C VAL A 208 3.37 -7.21 -9.95
N ILE A 209 4.68 -7.40 -9.79
CA ILE A 209 5.63 -6.39 -9.31
C ILE A 209 6.70 -6.21 -10.38
N GLU A 210 6.89 -4.98 -10.85
CA GLU A 210 7.79 -4.65 -11.95
C GLU A 210 9.26 -4.61 -11.54
N ASP A 211 10.16 -4.63 -12.53
CA ASP A 211 11.59 -4.53 -12.27
C ASP A 211 11.95 -3.20 -11.58
N GLY A 212 12.69 -3.30 -10.48
CA GLY A 212 13.00 -2.14 -9.66
C GLY A 212 11.89 -1.72 -8.68
N GLU A 213 10.84 -2.50 -8.48
CA GLU A 213 9.89 -2.22 -7.39
C GLU A 213 10.25 -2.98 -6.11
N ASP A 214 9.84 -2.41 -4.97
CA ASP A 214 10.00 -3.02 -3.66
C ASP A 214 8.95 -4.12 -3.46
N ILE A 215 9.37 -5.24 -2.87
CA ILE A 215 8.57 -6.46 -2.72
C ILE A 215 8.23 -6.71 -1.25
N VAL A 216 9.23 -6.63 -0.37
CA VAL A 216 9.12 -7.07 1.01
C VAL A 216 9.82 -6.09 1.93
N PHE A 217 9.18 -5.81 3.07
CA PHE A 217 9.69 -4.94 4.11
C PHE A 217 9.75 -5.72 5.42
N VAL A 218 10.86 -5.56 6.15
CA VAL A 218 10.96 -5.91 7.57
C VAL A 218 11.44 -4.66 8.30
N VAL A 219 10.69 -4.20 9.30
CA VAL A 219 11.00 -3.01 10.09
C VAL A 219 11.06 -3.40 11.55
N VAL A 220 12.21 -3.16 12.18
CA VAL A 220 12.46 -3.49 13.58
C VAL A 220 12.75 -2.22 14.36
N LEU A 221 12.01 -2.01 15.45
CA LEU A 221 12.27 -1.02 16.47
C LEU A 221 12.92 -1.69 17.68
N ALA A 222 14.07 -1.19 18.10
CA ALA A 222 14.85 -1.79 19.18
C ALA A 222 15.55 -0.74 20.05
N GLY A 223 15.89 -1.15 21.28
CA GLY A 223 16.66 -0.34 22.24
C GLY A 223 18.00 0.13 21.66
N HIS A 224 18.76 -0.77 21.05
CA HIS A 224 20.04 -0.46 20.44
C HIS A 224 20.23 -1.16 19.09
N ARG A 225 21.29 -0.75 18.38
CA ARG A 225 21.59 -1.20 17.01
C ARG A 225 21.90 -2.70 16.91
N GLU A 226 22.44 -3.32 17.96
CA GLU A 226 22.86 -4.72 17.92
C GLU A 226 21.63 -5.64 17.82
N GLU A 227 20.65 -5.39 18.68
CA GLU A 227 19.35 -6.06 18.69
C GLU A 227 18.59 -5.76 17.41
N ALA A 228 18.61 -4.51 16.92
CA ALA A 228 17.96 -4.11 15.67
C ALA A 228 18.49 -4.91 14.47
N PHE A 229 19.82 -4.93 14.27
CA PHE A 229 20.44 -5.62 13.13
C PHE A 229 20.26 -7.13 13.18
N ARG A 230 20.47 -7.73 14.35
CA ARG A 230 20.28 -9.17 14.53
C ARG A 230 18.84 -9.57 14.25
N THR A 231 17.87 -8.77 14.70
CA THR A 231 16.45 -9.09 14.57
C THR A 231 15.94 -8.86 13.16
N VAL A 232 16.40 -7.83 12.45
CA VAL A 232 15.97 -7.60 11.05
C VAL A 232 16.52 -8.69 10.11
N GLU A 233 17.77 -9.12 10.31
CA GLU A 233 18.37 -10.22 9.54
C GLU A 233 17.62 -11.54 9.78
N ASP A 234 17.33 -11.85 11.04
CA ASP A 234 16.58 -13.05 11.39
C ASP A 234 15.14 -12.99 10.89
N GLY A 235 14.49 -11.83 10.98
CA GLY A 235 13.13 -11.63 10.48
C GLY A 235 12.99 -11.92 8.99
N ILE A 236 13.90 -11.42 8.14
CA ILE A 236 13.83 -11.73 6.71
C ILE A 236 14.16 -13.19 6.40
N ASN A 237 15.11 -13.80 7.12
CA ASN A 237 15.43 -15.22 6.94
C ASN A 237 14.23 -16.11 7.27
N ARG A 238 13.60 -15.88 8.43
CA ARG A 238 12.41 -16.60 8.86
C ARG A 238 11.22 -16.37 7.95
N LEU A 239 11.01 -15.14 7.46
CA LEU A 239 9.95 -14.86 6.49
C LEU A 239 10.12 -15.74 5.25
N LYS A 240 11.33 -15.79 4.68
CA LYS A 240 11.61 -16.60 3.49
C LYS A 240 11.50 -18.11 3.73
N ASP A 241 11.91 -18.57 4.91
CA ASP A 241 11.94 -20.00 5.24
C ASP A 241 10.56 -20.55 5.65
N GLU A 242 9.75 -19.73 6.33
CA GLU A 242 8.54 -20.20 7.01
C GLU A 242 7.24 -19.75 6.33
N VAL A 243 7.22 -18.60 5.63
CA VAL A 243 6.00 -18.01 5.06
C VAL A 243 5.76 -18.51 3.63
N PRO A 244 4.62 -19.16 3.34
CA PRO A 244 4.34 -19.73 2.03
C PRO A 244 3.95 -18.64 1.01
N ILE A 245 4.94 -18.12 0.30
CA ILE A 245 4.77 -17.14 -0.79
C ILE A 245 5.29 -17.76 -2.08
N PHE A 246 4.43 -17.82 -3.09
CA PHE A 246 4.75 -18.39 -4.40
C PHE A 246 5.20 -17.29 -5.35
N LYS A 247 6.31 -17.51 -6.05
CA LYS A 247 6.90 -16.58 -7.02
C LYS A 247 6.84 -17.18 -8.42
N LYS A 248 6.33 -16.43 -9.38
CA LYS A 248 6.44 -16.70 -10.81
C LYS A 248 7.24 -15.60 -11.48
N GLU A 249 8.17 -15.99 -12.34
CA GLU A 249 9.09 -15.06 -12.98
C GLU A 249 8.73 -14.88 -14.46
N THR A 250 8.61 -13.62 -14.88
CA THR A 250 8.45 -13.25 -16.29
C THR A 250 9.74 -12.64 -16.80
N THR A 251 10.31 -13.26 -17.83
CA THR A 251 11.52 -12.78 -18.51
C THR A 251 11.21 -12.33 -19.93
N VAL A 252 12.12 -11.57 -20.54
CA VAL A 252 12.02 -11.15 -21.95
C VAL A 252 12.01 -12.30 -22.95
N GLU A 253 12.38 -13.52 -22.56
CA GLU A 253 12.52 -14.68 -23.46
C GLU A 253 11.48 -15.79 -23.23
N ASP A 254 10.84 -15.92 -22.06
CA ASP A 254 9.70 -16.83 -21.78
C ASP A 254 9.21 -16.69 -20.30
N GLN A 255 8.00 -17.21 -19.98
CA GLN A 255 7.44 -17.29 -18.61
C GLN A 255 7.78 -18.63 -17.93
N PHE A 256 8.43 -18.64 -16.75
CA PHE A 256 8.75 -19.87 -16.01
C PHE A 256 8.33 -19.78 -14.53
N TRP A 257 7.76 -20.86 -14.01
CA TRP A 257 7.47 -21.01 -12.57
C TRP A 257 8.71 -21.50 -11.83
N ARG A 258 9.13 -20.80 -10.76
CA ARG A 258 10.23 -21.23 -9.88
C ARG A 258 9.73 -21.34 -8.44
N HIS A 259 9.76 -22.54 -7.87
CA HIS A 259 9.59 -22.72 -6.42
C HIS A 259 10.93 -22.51 -5.71
N GLU A 260 11.01 -21.54 -4.80
CA GLU A 260 12.04 -21.54 -3.75
C GLU A 260 11.57 -22.44 -2.60
N ARG A 261 12.52 -23.12 -1.98
CA ARG A 261 12.32 -24.28 -1.09
C ARG A 261 12.96 -24.01 0.26
#